data_AF-A0A958UUK9-F1
#
_entry.id   AF-A0A958UUK9-F1
#
_cell.length_a   1.000
_cell.length_b   1.000
_cell.length_c   1.000
_cell.angle_alpha   90.00
_cell.angle_beta   90.00
_cell.angle_gamma   90.00
#
_symmetry.space_group_name_H-M   'P 1'
#
loop_
_entity.id
_entity.type
_entity.pdbx_description
1 polymer ?
#
loop_
_entity_poly.entity_id
_entity_poly.type
_entity_poly.pdbx_seq_one_letter_code
_entity_poly.pdbx_strand_id
1 'polypeptide(L)' 'IELKDEVWEILEKQAKADNRSLKNYIENYFENLARQLAEPSEEYKTMMDDILDRQEKGTLKTIPIEEIRKKYGISRNTVD' A
#
# COMPACT_ATOMS: atom_id res chain seq x y z
N ILE A 1 1.10 26.47 -8.19
CA ILE A 1 2.29 25.64 -7.90
C ILE A 1 3.37 26.14 -8.82
N GLU A 2 4.42 26.75 -8.28
CA GLU A 2 5.59 27.11 -9.09
C GLU A 2 6.54 25.90 -9.09
N LEU A 3 6.74 25.33 -10.27
CA LEU A 3 7.68 24.24 -10.51
C LEU A 3 8.75 24.73 -11.48
N LYS A 4 9.96 24.21 -11.33
CA LYS A 4 11.05 24.43 -12.29
C LYS A 4 10.66 23.84 -13.65
N ASP A 5 11.13 24.43 -14.74
CA ASP A 5 10.81 23.99 -16.10
C ASP A 5 11.18 22.53 -16.36
N GLU A 6 12.32 22.07 -15.81
CA GLU A 6 12.75 20.66 -15.86
C GLU A 6 11.71 19.69 -15.27
N VAL A 7 10.96 20.14 -14.25
CA VAL A 7 9.93 19.32 -13.60
C VAL A 7 8.68 19.25 -14.48
N TRP A 8 8.32 20.35 -15.16
CA TRP A 8 7.22 20.34 -16.12
C TRP A 8 7.47 19.36 -17.27
N GLU A 9 8.68 19.35 -17.82
CA GLU A 9 9.05 18.43 -18.89
C GLU A 9 8.90 16.95 -18.50
N ILE A 10 9.35 16.60 -17.28
CA ILE A 10 9.23 15.23 -16.76
C ILE A 10 7.76 14.85 -16.58
N LEU A 11 6.95 15.73 -15.99
CA LEU A 11 5.54 15.46 -15.74
C LEU A 11 4.76 15.30 -17.05
N GLU A 12 5.03 16.13 -18.06
CA GLU A 12 4.41 15.99 -19.37
C GLU A 12 4.80 14.69 -20.08
N LYS A 13 6.08 14.32 -20.00
CA LYS A 13 6.57 13.06 -20.57
C LYS A 13 5.87 11.86 -19.91
N GLN A 14 5.73 11.88 -18.59
CA GLN A 14 5.09 10.81 -17.85
C GLN A 14 3.58 10.74 -18.10
N ALA A 15 2.91 11.89 -18.18
CA ALA A 15 1.49 11.95 -18.53
C ALA A 15 1.22 11.39 -19.94
N LYS A 16 2.07 11.72 -20.91
CA LYS A 16 2.00 11.15 -22.27
C LYS A 16 2.25 9.64 -22.27
N ALA A 17 3.23 9.14 -21.50
CA ALA A 17 3.49 7.70 -21.37
C ALA A 17 2.27 6.94 -20.83
N ASP A 18 1.51 7.56 -19.91
CA ASP A 18 0.26 7.03 -19.35
C ASP A 18 -0.97 7.23 -20.26
N ASN A 19 -0.82 7.82 -21.45
CA ASN A 19 -1.90 8.23 -22.35
C ASN A 19 -2.96 9.13 -21.66
N ARG A 20 -2.53 10.01 -20.76
CA ARG A 20 -3.39 10.93 -20.00
C ARG A 20 -2.99 12.38 -20.22
N SER A 21 -3.93 13.30 -20.00
CA SER A 21 -3.59 14.71 -19.89
C SER A 21 -2.77 14.95 -18.62
N LEU A 22 -1.87 15.93 -18.64
CA LEU A 22 -1.04 16.30 -17.48
C LEU A 22 -1.89 16.56 -16.22
N LYS A 23 -3.01 17.25 -16.39
CA LYS A 23 -3.97 17.50 -15.31
C LYS A 23 -4.48 16.20 -14.69
N ASN A 24 -5.01 15.29 -15.52
CA ASN A 24 -5.58 14.03 -15.04
C ASN A 24 -4.51 13.12 -14.42
N TYR A 25 -3.29 13.15 -14.95
CA TYR A 25 -2.15 12.43 -14.39
C TYR A 25 -1.85 12.91 -12.96
N ILE A 26 -1.75 14.24 -12.77
CA ILE A 26 -1.46 14.85 -11.48
C ILE A 26 -2.60 14.62 -10.48
N GLU A 27 -3.86 14.81 -10.89
CA GLU A 27 -5.03 14.58 -10.03
C GLU A 27 -5.07 13.13 -9.53
N ASN A 28 -4.90 12.16 -10.44
CA ASN A 28 -4.85 10.75 -10.08
C ASN A 28 -3.64 10.42 -9.20
N TYR A 29 -2.48 11.01 -9.46
CA TYR A 29 -1.29 10.80 -8.64
C TYR A 29 -1.51 11.28 -7.20
N PHE A 30 -2.02 12.50 -7.02
CA PHE A 30 -2.28 13.04 -5.69
C PHE A 30 -3.41 12.31 -4.96
N GLU A 31 -4.45 11.88 -5.66
CA GLU A 31 -5.51 11.06 -5.06
C GLU A 31 -4.97 9.73 -4.54
N ASN A 32 -4.16 9.03 -5.35
CA ASN A 32 -3.55 7.78 -4.93
C ASN A 32 -2.56 7.97 -3.79
N LEU A 33 -1.75 9.03 -3.84
CA LEU A 33 -0.83 9.37 -2.77
C LEU A 33 -1.59 9.66 -1.47
N ALA A 34 -2.68 10.44 -1.54
CA ALA A 34 -3.52 10.71 -0.37
C ALA A 34 -4.13 9.43 0.20
N ARG A 35 -4.56 8.47 -0.64
CA ARG A 35 -5.06 7.17 -0.20
C ARG A 35 -3.98 6.29 0.44
N GLN A 36 -2.75 6.35 -0.06
CA GLN A 36 -1.61 5.59 0.49
C GLN A 36 -1.11 6.17 1.82
N LEU A 37 -1.14 7.49 1.95
CA LEU A 37 -0.77 8.19 3.18
C LEU A 37 -1.91 8.29 4.19
N ALA A 38 -3.15 8.01 3.75
CA ALA A 38 -4.29 7.97 4.64
C ALA A 38 -4.03 6.96 5.75
N GLU A 39 -4.45 7.33 6.96
CA GLU A 39 -4.40 6.42 8.08
C GLU A 39 -5.19 5.14 7.75
N PRO A 40 -4.74 3.97 8.24
CA PRO A 40 -5.52 2.75 8.14
C PRO A 40 -6.93 2.98 8.67
N SER A 41 -7.91 2.26 8.11
CA SER A 41 -9.30 2.42 8.54
C SER A 41 -9.46 2.14 10.03
N GLU A 42 -10.47 2.73 10.66
CA GLU A 42 -10.75 2.52 12.08
C GLU A 42 -11.03 1.04 12.39
N GLU A 43 -11.62 0.30 11.45
CA GLU A 43 -11.80 -1.15 11.58
C GLU A 43 -10.46 -1.89 11.64
N TYR A 44 -9.49 -1.49 10.81
CA TYR A 44 -8.16 -2.08 10.82
C TYR A 44 -7.39 -1.74 12.11
N LYS A 45 -7.47 -0.49 12.59
CA LYS A 45 -6.89 -0.08 13.87
C LYS A 45 -7.46 -0.90 15.02
N THR A 46 -8.79 -1.01 15.08
CA THR A 46 -9.51 -1.81 16.09
C THR A 46 -9.09 -3.28 16.07
N MET A 47 -8.95 -3.86 14.87
CA MET A 47 -8.46 -5.24 14.72
C MET A 47 -7.04 -5.39 15.24
N MET A 48 -6.15 -4.41 15.00
CA MET A 48 -4.79 -4.45 15.53
C MET A 48 -4.73 -4.27 17.04
N ASP A 49 -5.55 -3.39 17.61
CA ASP A 49 -5.63 -3.23 19.07
C ASP A 49 -6.05 -4.55 19.75
N ASP A 50 -7.01 -5.28 19.17
CA ASP A 50 -7.43 -6.61 19.65
C ASP A 50 -6.32 -7.68 19.49
N ILE A 51 -5.54 -7.64 18.42
CA ILE A 51 -4.39 -8.55 18.23
C ILE A 51 -3.32 -8.27 19.29
N LEU A 52 -2.99 -7.00 19.54
CA LEU A 52 -2.00 -6.59 20.54
C LEU A 52 -2.45 -6.97 21.94
N ASP A 53 -3.72 -6.76 22.29
CA ASP A 53 -4.31 -7.17 23.57
C ASP A 53 -4.22 -8.69 23.79
N ARG A 54 -4.52 -9.48 22.75
CA ARG A 54 -4.39 -10.94 22.81
C ARG A 54 -2.95 -11.40 22.94
N GLN A 55 -2.02 -10.68 22.33
CA GLN A 55 -0.59 -10.95 22.45
C GLN A 55 -0.11 -10.68 23.89
N GLU A 56 -0.49 -9.53 24.46
CA GLU A 56 -0.15 -9.17 25.85
C GLU A 56 -0.73 -10.16 26.86
N LYS A 57 -1.97 -10.60 26.64
CA LYS A 57 -2.65 -11.61 27.47
C LYS A 57 -2.16 -13.05 27.24
N GLY A 58 -1.26 -13.28 26.27
CA GLY A 58 -0.78 -14.61 25.91
C GLY A 58 -1.85 -15.54 25.32
N THR A 59 -2.97 -14.99 24.83
CA THR A 59 -4.09 -15.75 24.24
C THR A 59 -4.02 -15.83 22.72
N LEU A 60 -3.05 -15.13 22.11
CA LEU A 60 -2.83 -15.13 20.67
C LEU A 60 -2.40 -16.52 20.19
N LYS A 61 -3.22 -17.13 19.33
CA LYS A 61 -2.89 -18.41 18.70
C LYS A 61 -2.07 -18.16 17.44
N THR A 62 -0.81 -18.56 17.46
CA THR A 62 0.06 -18.53 16.29
C THR A 62 0.15 -19.92 15.65
N ILE A 63 0.22 -19.97 14.33
CA ILE A 63 0.49 -21.21 13.59
C ILE A 63 1.80 -21.06 12.81
N PRO A 64 2.60 -22.13 12.66
CA PRO A 64 3.81 -22.09 11.86
C PRO A 64 3.53 -21.66 10.41
N ILE A 65 4.45 -20.90 9.82
CA ILE A 65 4.29 -20.39 8.45
C ILE A 65 4.27 -21.54 7.43
N GLU A 66 4.91 -22.66 7.73
CA GLU A 66 4.90 -23.88 6.92
C GLU A 66 3.49 -24.45 6.77
N GLU A 67 2.68 -24.42 7.83
CA GLU A 67 1.30 -24.90 7.81
C GLU A 67 0.41 -23.98 6.98
N ILE A 68 0.61 -22.65 7.09
CA ILE A 68 -0.07 -21.66 6.25
C ILE A 68 0.28 -21.88 4.78
N ARG A 69 1.57 -22.01 4.47
CA ARG A 69 2.05 -22.23 3.10
C ARG A 69 1.43 -23.48 2.48
N LYS A 70 1.36 -24.58 3.24
CA LYS A 70 0.71 -25.82 2.80
C LYS A 70 -0.80 -25.63 2.57
N LYS A 71 -1.48 -24.89 3.46
CA LYS A 71 -2.92 -24.61 3.35
C LYS A 71 -3.28 -23.78 2.12
N TYR A 72 -2.43 -22.81 1.75
CA TYR A 72 -2.70 -21.86 0.67
C TYR A 72 -1.88 -22.10 -0.61
N GLY A 73 -1.07 -23.15 -0.67
CA GLY A 73 -0.28 -23.50 -1.86
C GLY A 73 0.87 -22.53 -2.18
N ILE A 74 1.40 -21.82 -1.17
CA ILE A 74 2.47 -20.82 -1.36
C ILE A 74 3.82 -21.54 -1.34
N SER A 75 4.52 -21.55 -2.48
CA SER A 75 5.87 -22.12 -2.59
C SER A 75 6.95 -21.14 -2.10
N ARG A 76 8.07 -21.65 -1.57
CA ARG A 76 9.22 -20.80 -1.19
C ARG A 76 9.79 -19.96 -2.35
N ASN A 77 9.55 -20.35 -3.60
CA ASN A 77 10.22 -19.76 -4.76
C ASN A 77 9.54 -18.50 -5.32
N THR A 78 8.43 -18.04 -4.74
CA THR A 78 7.66 -16.92 -5.33
C THR A 78 7.91 -15.55 -4.71
N VAL A 79 8.61 -15.44 -3.58
CA VAL A 79 9.11 -14.16 -3.07
C VAL A 79 10.31 -14.42 -2.16
N ASP A 80 11.52 -14.24 -2.71
CA ASP A 80 12.75 -13.86 -2.00
C ASP A 80 13.47 -12.84 -2.89
#